data_AF-A0A959EUE5-F1
#
_entry.id   AF-A0A959EUE5-F1
#
_cell.length_a   1.000
_cell.length_b   1.000
_cell.length_c   1.000
_cell.angle_alpha   90.00
_cell.angle_beta   90.00
_cell.angle_gamma   90.00
#
_symmetry.space_group_name_H-M   'P 1'
#
loop_
_entity.id
_entity.type
_entity.pdbx_description
1 polymer ?
#
loop_
_entity_poly.entity_id
_entity_poly.type
_entity_poly.pdbx_seq_one_letter_code
_entity_poly.pdbx_strand_id
1 'polypeptide(L)'
;DMSLNKILCGLPLFLPLPYSVELTEAEREVSESLLKSILQSWGKLKDATIATLQETFLWRPGRLSEEADRWELIVESRAYDILVEFIPWTISMIKLPWMEKRIEVTWKTKL
;
A
#
# COMPACT_ATOMS: atom_id res chain seq x y z
N ASP A 1 13.01 -5.42 4.92
CA ASP A 1 12.46 -4.41 5.85
C ASP A 1 10.93 -4.42 5.70
N MET A 2 10.17 -4.28 6.80
CA MET A 2 8.70 -4.23 6.83
C MET A 2 8.18 -2.95 7.52
N SER A 3 8.98 -1.88 7.53
CA SER A 3 8.67 -0.63 8.23
C SER A 3 7.28 -0.07 7.87
N LEU A 4 6.92 0.01 6.58
CA LEU A 4 5.60 0.49 6.16
C LEU A 4 4.47 -0.40 6.69
N ASN A 5 4.58 -1.72 6.55
CA ASN A 5 3.57 -2.68 7.03
C ASN A 5 3.39 -2.58 8.55
N LYS A 6 4.47 -2.42 9.30
CA LYS A 6 4.41 -2.21 10.75
C LYS A 6 3.61 -0.95 11.10
N ILE A 7 3.87 0.16 10.41
CA ILE A 7 3.14 1.42 10.64
C ILE A 7 1.66 1.26 10.29
N LEU A 8 1.33 0.62 9.15
CA LEU A 8 -0.06 0.35 8.76
C LEU A 8 -0.78 -0.53 9.79
N CYS A 9 -0.08 -1.49 10.40
CA CYS A 9 -0.63 -2.35 11.45
C CYS A 9 -0.57 -1.73 12.87
N GLY A 10 -0.08 -0.50 13.03
CA GLY A 10 0.07 0.14 14.35
C GLY A 10 1.11 -0.52 15.25
N LEU A 11 2.11 -1.20 14.66
CA LEU A 11 3.17 -1.90 15.39
C LEU A 11 4.43 -1.01 15.56
N PRO A 12 5.15 -1.13 16.69
CA PRO A 12 6.45 -0.47 16.86
C PRO A 12 7.46 -0.91 15.80
N LEU A 13 8.24 0.05 15.27
CA LEU A 13 9.22 -0.23 14.21
C LEU A 13 10.28 -1.27 14.62
N PHE A 14 10.71 -1.25 15.87
CA PHE A 14 11.71 -2.17 16.41
C PHE A 14 11.15 -3.50 16.92
N LEU A 15 9.83 -3.73 16.81
CA LEU A 15 9.23 -5.00 17.20
C LEU A 15 9.77 -6.13 16.31
N PRO A 16 10.44 -7.17 16.86
CA PRO A 16 10.83 -8.32 16.06
C PRO A 16 9.59 -9.02 15.51
N LEU A 17 9.64 -9.37 14.22
CA LEU A 17 8.59 -10.17 13.58
C LEU A 17 9.06 -11.62 13.44
N PRO A 18 8.14 -12.60 13.48
CA PRO A 18 8.44 -13.96 13.08
C PRO A 18 9.05 -14.01 11.67
N TYR A 19 9.98 -14.94 11.44
CA TYR A 19 10.64 -15.10 10.14
C TYR A 19 9.68 -15.59 9.05
N SER A 20 8.67 -16.37 9.45
CA SER A 20 7.62 -16.87 8.57
C SER A 20 6.27 -16.77 9.27
N VAL A 21 5.24 -16.67 8.44
CA VAL A 21 3.84 -16.81 8.83
C VAL A 21 3.20 -17.76 7.82
N GLU A 22 2.47 -18.75 8.31
CA GLU A 22 1.61 -19.57 7.47
C GLU A 22 0.22 -18.95 7.48
N LEU A 23 -0.27 -18.55 6.31
CA LEU A 23 -1.62 -18.06 6.16
C LEU A 23 -2.56 -19.26 6.10
N THR A 24 -3.65 -19.18 6.85
CA THR A 24 -4.77 -20.10 6.70
C THR A 24 -5.44 -19.90 5.33
N GLU A 25 -6.15 -20.92 4.84
CA GLU A 25 -6.87 -20.81 3.57
C GLU A 25 -7.88 -19.65 3.60
N ALA A 26 -8.59 -19.48 4.71
CA ALA A 26 -9.55 -18.38 4.88
C ALA A 26 -8.88 -16.99 4.78
N GLU A 27 -7.71 -16.79 5.40
CA GLU A 27 -6.97 -15.52 5.31
C GLU A 27 -6.49 -15.25 3.89
N ARG A 28 -6.07 -16.30 3.18
CA ARG A 28 -5.66 -16.23 1.78
C ARG A 28 -6.83 -15.85 0.88
N GLU A 29 -7.97 -16.53 1.02
CA GLU A 29 -9.19 -16.25 0.26
C GLU A 29 -9.68 -14.81 0.47
N VAL A 30 -9.69 -14.33 1.71
CA VAL A 30 -10.07 -12.94 2.04
C VAL A 30 -9.11 -11.95 1.37
N SER A 31 -7.80 -12.21 1.44
CA SER A 31 -6.78 -11.35 0.83
C SER A 31 -6.91 -11.31 -0.70
N GLU A 32 -7.11 -12.47 -1.33
CA GLU A 32 -7.32 -12.57 -2.78
C GLU A 32 -8.64 -11.89 -3.20
N SER A 33 -9.70 -12.02 -2.42
CA SER A 33 -10.98 -11.35 -2.67
C SER A 33 -10.82 -9.83 -2.64
N LEU A 34 -10.10 -9.29 -1.64
CA LEU A 34 -9.81 -7.86 -1.54
C LEU A 34 -9.04 -7.34 -2.76
N LEU A 35 -8.01 -8.07 -3.21
CA LEU A 35 -7.22 -7.70 -4.40
C LEU A 35 -8.08 -7.72 -5.68
N LYS A 36 -9.00 -8.69 -5.80
CA LYS A 36 -9.97 -8.74 -6.91
C LYS A 36 -10.94 -7.56 -6.85
N SER A 37 -11.43 -7.18 -5.67
CA SER A 37 -12.29 -6.01 -5.50
C SER A 37 -11.60 -4.71 -5.90
N ILE A 38 -10.28 -4.57 -5.64
CA ILE A 38 -9.49 -3.42 -6.12
C ILE A 38 -9.47 -3.37 -7.64
N LEU A 39 -9.18 -4.49 -8.32
CA LEU A 39 -9.16 -4.56 -9.79
C LEU A 39 -10.52 -4.21 -10.41
N GLN A 40 -11.60 -4.71 -9.83
CA GLN A 40 -12.97 -4.45 -10.29
C GLN A 40 -13.37 -2.99 -10.11
N SER A 41 -13.00 -2.39 -8.97
CA SER A 41 -13.35 -1.01 -8.64
C SER A 41 -12.49 0.00 -9.40
N TRP A 42 -11.22 -0.31 -9.61
CA TRP A 42 -10.28 0.52 -10.36
C TRP A 42 -10.38 0.19 -11.85
N GLY A 43 -11.42 0.69 -12.51
CA GLY A 43 -11.79 0.27 -13.87
C GLY A 43 -10.70 0.39 -14.95
N LYS A 44 -9.63 1.15 -14.73
CA LYS A 44 -8.44 1.19 -15.61
C LYS A 44 -7.58 -0.07 -15.55
N LEU A 45 -7.71 -0.87 -14.48
CA LEU A 45 -7.03 -2.14 -14.27
C LEU A 45 -7.97 -3.36 -14.37
N LYS A 46 -9.18 -3.20 -14.89
CA LYS A 46 -10.19 -4.27 -14.92
C LYS A 46 -9.72 -5.57 -15.60
N ASP A 47 -8.82 -5.45 -16.58
CA ASP A 47 -8.28 -6.58 -17.35
C ASP A 47 -6.88 -7.02 -16.84
N ALA A 48 -6.37 -6.38 -15.78
CA ALA A 48 -5.09 -6.70 -15.17
C ALA A 48 -5.22 -7.88 -14.19
N THR A 49 -4.11 -8.58 -13.96
CA THR A 49 -4.05 -9.65 -12.96
C THR A 49 -3.71 -9.11 -11.57
N ILE A 50 -3.95 -9.91 -10.52
CA ILE A 50 -3.51 -9.57 -9.16
C ILE A 50 -1.98 -9.36 -9.11
N ALA A 51 -1.22 -10.21 -9.79
CA ALA A 51 0.23 -10.07 -9.87
C ALA A 51 0.63 -8.73 -10.51
N THR A 52 -0.03 -8.34 -11.60
CA THR A 52 0.18 -7.03 -12.24
C THR A 52 -0.12 -5.88 -11.27
N LEU A 53 -1.24 -5.94 -10.53
CA LEU A 53 -1.57 -4.92 -9.51
C LEU A 53 -0.48 -4.83 -8.44
N GLN A 54 -0.02 -5.97 -7.92
CA GLN A 54 1.00 -6.04 -6.89
C GLN A 54 2.33 -5.44 -7.38
N GLU A 55 2.86 -5.94 -8.48
CA GLU A 55 4.14 -5.50 -9.03
C GLU A 55 4.13 -4.03 -9.46
N THR A 56 2.99 -3.54 -9.97
CA THR A 56 2.88 -2.19 -10.54
C THR A 56 2.55 -1.14 -9.48
N PHE A 57 1.74 -1.44 -8.46
CA PHE A 57 1.23 -0.42 -7.54
C PHE A 57 1.43 -0.71 -6.05
N LEU A 58 1.70 -1.97 -5.65
CA LEU A 58 1.88 -2.31 -4.23
C LEU A 58 3.35 -2.55 -3.86
N TRP A 59 4.13 -3.19 -4.73
CA TRP A 59 5.55 -3.51 -4.54
C TRP A 59 6.42 -2.46 -5.21
N ARG A 60 6.36 -1.26 -4.64
CA ARG A 60 7.03 -0.09 -5.21
C ARG A 60 8.16 0.40 -4.32
N PRO A 61 9.33 0.70 -4.92
CA PRO A 61 10.37 1.44 -4.21
C PRO A 61 9.81 2.78 -3.74
N GLY A 62 10.20 3.18 -2.54
CA GLY A 62 9.80 4.44 -1.96
C GLY A 62 10.68 4.81 -0.78
N ARG A 63 10.56 6.07 -0.39
CA ARG A 63 11.20 6.63 0.81
C ARG A 63 10.13 6.86 1.86
N LEU A 64 10.34 6.26 3.02
CA LEU A 64 9.53 6.49 4.21
C LEU A 64 10.34 7.35 5.19
N SER A 65 9.75 8.43 5.69
CA SER A 65 10.39 9.36 6.62
C SER A 65 9.43 9.72 7.74
N GLU A 66 9.93 9.74 8.97
CA GLU A 66 9.15 10.15 10.13
C GLU A 66 9.27 11.65 10.35
N GLU A 67 8.14 12.32 10.48
CA GLU A 67 8.05 13.72 10.90
C GLU A 67 7.38 13.79 12.28
N ALA A 68 7.35 14.99 12.87
CA ALA A 68 6.79 15.20 14.21
C ALA A 68 5.33 14.71 14.34
N ASP A 69 4.48 14.99 13.35
CA ASP A 69 3.03 14.74 13.39
C ASP A 69 2.54 13.66 12.41
N ARG A 70 3.43 13.15 11.54
CA ARG A 70 3.07 12.26 10.43
C ARG A 70 4.23 11.41 9.94
N TRP A 71 3.90 10.43 9.11
CA TRP A 71 4.83 9.74 8.23
C TRP A 71 4.71 10.31 6.82
N GLU A 72 5.83 10.56 6.16
CA GLU A 72 5.88 10.88 4.73
C GLU A 72 6.31 9.64 3.94
N LEU A 73 5.48 9.18 3.01
CA LEU A 73 5.80 8.13 2.06
C LEU A 73 5.87 8.72 0.65
N ILE A 74 7.07 8.77 0.07
CA ILE A 74 7.27 9.16 -1.33
C ILE A 74 7.49 7.90 -2.15
N VAL A 75 6.59 7.61 -3.08
CA VAL A 75 6.74 6.50 -4.03
C VAL A 75 7.60 6.95 -5.22
N GLU A 76 8.55 6.11 -5.64
CA GLU A 76 9.39 6.38 -6.81
C GLU A 76 8.53 6.43 -8.09
N SER A 77 8.66 7.48 -8.90
CA SER A 77 7.83 7.68 -10.11
C SER A 77 8.08 6.63 -11.19
N ARG A 78 7.00 6.18 -11.85
CA ARG A 78 7.02 5.34 -13.06
C ARG A 78 6.01 5.87 -14.08
N ALA A 79 6.23 5.55 -15.36
CA ALA A 79 5.42 6.06 -16.47
C ALA A 79 3.92 5.73 -16.35
N TYR A 80 3.59 4.59 -15.75
CA TYR A 80 2.22 4.14 -15.56
C TYR A 80 1.53 4.70 -14.31
N ASP A 81 2.22 5.53 -13.50
CA ASP A 81 1.63 6.13 -12.29
C ASP A 81 0.52 7.13 -12.59
N ILE A 82 0.41 7.59 -13.84
CA ILE A 82 -0.77 8.35 -14.31
C ILE A 82 -2.09 7.60 -14.05
N LEU A 83 -2.05 6.26 -13.94
CA LEU A 83 -3.23 5.45 -13.63
C LEU A 83 -3.76 5.68 -12.21
N VAL A 84 -2.91 6.13 -11.29
CA VAL A 84 -3.27 6.43 -9.89
C VAL A 84 -4.33 7.53 -9.81
N GLU A 85 -4.36 8.46 -10.77
CA GLU A 85 -5.37 9.52 -10.86
C GLU A 85 -6.80 8.98 -11.09
N PHE A 86 -6.93 7.71 -11.48
CA PHE A 86 -8.22 7.06 -11.75
C PHE A 86 -8.67 6.12 -10.62
N ILE A 87 -7.99 6.11 -9.48
CA ILE A 87 -8.44 5.34 -8.31
C ILE A 87 -9.69 6.03 -7.74
N PRO A 88 -10.78 5.28 -7.47
CA PRO A 88 -12.03 5.88 -7.01
C PRO A 88 -12.04 6.24 -5.50
N TRP A 89 -10.95 6.03 -4.79
CA TRP A 89 -10.74 6.38 -3.38
C TRP A 89 -9.43 7.15 -3.19
N THR A 90 -9.30 7.86 -2.06
CA THR A 90 -8.06 8.55 -1.72
C THR A 90 -7.01 7.58 -1.20
N ILE A 91 -5.79 7.69 -1.70
CA ILE A 91 -4.60 7.00 -1.17
C ILE A 91 -3.50 7.98 -0.74
N SER A 92 -3.75 9.29 -0.83
CA SER A 92 -2.76 10.33 -0.48
C SER A 92 -2.65 10.55 1.03
N MET A 93 -3.63 10.10 1.81
CA MET A 93 -3.61 10.16 3.26
C MET A 93 -4.19 8.86 3.83
N ILE A 94 -3.40 8.18 4.65
CA ILE A 94 -3.79 6.92 5.31
C ILE A 94 -3.74 7.13 6.82
N LYS A 95 -4.89 6.99 7.48
CA LYS A 95 -5.01 7.04 8.94
C LYS A 95 -6.04 6.01 9.38
N LEU A 96 -5.57 4.86 9.84
CA LEU A 96 -6.40 3.81 10.42
C LEU A 96 -6.59 4.06 11.93
N PRO A 97 -7.66 3.53 12.55
CA PRO A 97 -8.02 3.83 13.94
C PRO A 97 -6.93 3.51 14.97
N TRP A 98 -6.06 2.54 14.68
CA TRP A 98 -4.98 2.07 15.57
C TRP A 98 -3.62 2.69 15.29
N MET A 99 -3.48 3.50 14.24
CA MET A 99 -2.19 4.14 13.91
C MET A 99 -1.96 5.33 14.84
N GLU A 100 -0.72 5.56 15.28
CA GLU A 100 -0.37 6.76 16.05
C GLU A 100 -0.36 8.02 15.17
N LYS A 101 0.40 7.97 14.08
CA LYS A 101 0.55 9.06 13.09
C LYS A 101 -0.15 8.69 11.77
N ARG A 102 -0.66 9.68 11.04
CA ARG A 102 -1.12 9.46 9.66
C ARG A 102 0.08 9.26 8.73
N ILE A 103 -0.13 8.60 7.59
CA ILE A 103 0.82 8.56 6.49
C ILE A 103 0.31 9.50 5.40
N GLU A 104 1.14 10.45 4.98
CA GLU A 104 0.93 11.23 3.76
C GLU A 104 1.71 10.57 2.62
N VAL A 105 1.00 10.17 1.57
CA VAL A 105 1.55 9.43 0.44
C VAL A 105 1.64 10.34 -0.76
N THR A 106 2.83 10.47 -1.31
CA THR A 106 3.10 11.24 -2.52
C THR A 106 3.48 10.29 -3.65
N TRP A 107 2.62 10.26 -4.66
CA TRP A 107 2.94 9.72 -5.98
C TRP A 107 3.40 10.89 -6.86
N LYS A 108 4.65 10.86 -7.32
CA LYS A 108 5.15 11.88 -8.24
C LYS A 108 4.61 11.57 -9.64
N THR A 109 3.40 12.01 -9.95
CA THR A 109 2.75 11.76 -11.26
C THR A 109 3.19 12.72 -12.35
N LYS A 110 4.06 13.69 -12.04
CA LYS A 110 4.63 14.64 -13.01
C LYS A 110 6.14 14.48 -13.08
N LEU A 111 6.64 14.29 -14.30
CA LEU A 111 8.05 14.48 -14.69
C LEU A 111 8.45 15.95 -14.49
#